data_AF-A0ABD3NPZ8-F1
#
_entry.id   AF-A0ABD3NPZ8-F1
#
_cell.length_a   1.000
_cell.length_b   1.000
_cell.length_c   1.000
_cell.angle_alpha   90.00
_cell.angle_beta   90.00
_cell.angle_gamma   90.00
#
_symmetry.space_group_name_H-M   'P 1'
#
loop_
_entity.id
_entity.type
_entity.pdbx_description
1 polymer ?
#
loop_
_entity_poly.entity_id
_entity_poly.type
_entity_poly.pdbx_seq_one_letter_code
_entity_poly.pdbx_strand_id
1 'polypeptide(L)'
;MYPFVNPASDSSFHALAAIFSKDLTKAREFYRKAGELGCAAGYANLGKVYEFETKDMNKAKHYYSLGTMMGSVHARGNIGTIEEAAGNDQRAFKHYLIAAKSADKLCLDKVTEGYKDGLVTKDEYAYAFRTYQKSLDDTKISGRGQAAAYHITVRLRMPFLEKDGLQNVNQMALHE
;
A
#
# COMPACT_ATOMS: atom_id res chain seq x y z
N MET A 1 -16.70 47.94 -2.14
CA MET A 1 -17.83 46.98 -2.12
C MET A 1 -17.65 46.09 -3.35
N TYR A 2 -16.99 44.93 -3.20
CA TYR A 2 -16.79 44.00 -4.32
C TYR A 2 -18.12 43.28 -4.59
N PRO A 3 -18.61 43.22 -5.83
CA PRO A 3 -19.85 42.54 -6.13
C PRO A 3 -19.66 41.02 -5.94
N PHE A 4 -20.63 40.40 -5.28
CA PHE A 4 -20.71 38.96 -5.07
C PHE A 4 -20.90 38.28 -6.43
N VAL A 5 -19.81 37.77 -7.03
CA VAL A 5 -19.88 37.06 -8.32
C VAL A 5 -20.52 35.69 -8.06
N ASN A 6 -21.67 35.45 -8.70
CA ASN A 6 -22.39 34.18 -8.64
C ASN A 6 -21.59 33.10 -9.40
N PRO A 7 -21.06 32.05 -8.74
CA PRO A 7 -20.21 31.05 -9.39
C PRO A 7 -20.95 30.17 -10.42
N ALA A 8 -22.28 30.28 -10.53
CA ALA A 8 -23.10 29.47 -11.42
C ALA A 8 -23.28 30.04 -12.84
N SER A 9 -22.87 31.30 -13.11
CA SER A 9 -23.03 31.92 -14.44
C SER A 9 -21.73 32.09 -15.22
N ASP A 10 -20.60 31.67 -14.65
CA ASP A 10 -19.30 31.88 -15.25
C ASP A 10 -18.97 30.74 -16.22
N SER A 11 -19.19 31.00 -17.52
CA SER A 11 -18.89 30.09 -18.63
C SER A 11 -17.46 29.52 -18.60
N SER A 12 -16.52 30.24 -17.96
CA SER A 12 -15.14 29.80 -17.74
C SER A 12 -15.03 28.62 -16.78
N PHE A 13 -15.87 28.55 -15.73
CA PHE A 13 -15.90 27.47 -14.76
C PHE A 13 -16.42 26.17 -15.39
N HIS A 14 -17.48 26.26 -16.19
CA HIS A 14 -18.00 25.12 -16.95
C HIS A 14 -17.00 24.61 -18.00
N ALA A 15 -16.26 25.51 -18.65
CA ALA A 15 -15.22 25.13 -19.62
C ALA A 15 -14.03 24.43 -18.94
N LEU A 16 -13.55 24.94 -17.79
CA LEU A 16 -12.48 24.30 -17.01
C LEU A 16 -12.90 22.93 -16.47
N ALA A 17 -14.13 22.82 -15.93
CA ALA A 17 -14.68 21.54 -15.49
C ALA A 17 -14.82 20.52 -16.64
N ALA A 18 -15.20 20.98 -17.84
CA ALA A 18 -15.27 20.15 -19.04
C ALA A 18 -13.88 19.68 -19.52
N ILE A 19 -12.86 20.54 -19.45
CA ILE A 19 -11.47 20.18 -19.79
C ILE A 19 -10.94 19.15 -18.79
N PHE A 20 -11.10 19.41 -17.49
CA PHE A 20 -10.63 18.50 -16.43
C PHE A 20 -11.32 17.12 -16.52
N SER A 21 -12.64 17.09 -16.72
CA SER A 21 -13.38 15.84 -16.89
C SER A 21 -12.99 15.06 -18.16
N LYS A 22 -12.62 15.76 -19.24
CA LYS A 22 -12.12 15.13 -20.48
C LYS A 22 -10.77 14.45 -20.26
N ASP A 23 -9.85 15.08 -19.54
CA ASP A 23 -8.53 14.51 -19.27
C ASP A 23 -8.59 13.35 -18.26
N LEU A 24 -9.48 13.41 -17.27
CA LEU A 24 -9.76 12.26 -16.40
C LEU A 24 -10.35 11.07 -17.16
N THR A 25 -11.20 11.32 -18.15
CA THR A 25 -11.76 10.25 -19.00
C THR A 25 -10.67 9.58 -19.83
N LYS A 26 -9.75 10.35 -20.42
CA LYS A 26 -8.58 9.80 -21.11
C LYS A 26 -7.66 9.03 -20.16
N ALA A 27 -7.42 9.54 -18.95
CA ALA A 27 -6.59 8.85 -17.96
C ALA A 27 -7.20 7.49 -17.56
N ARG A 28 -8.52 7.41 -17.37
CA ARG A 28 -9.21 6.13 -17.12
C ARG A 28 -9.02 5.14 -18.26
N GLU A 29 -9.19 5.59 -19.50
CA GLU A 29 -8.99 4.72 -20.66
C GLU A 29 -7.54 4.25 -20.80
N PHE A 30 -6.58 5.14 -20.54
CA PHE A 30 -5.16 4.81 -20.55
C PHE A 30 -4.82 3.75 -19.51
N TYR A 31 -5.26 3.93 -18.25
CA TYR A 31 -5.03 2.95 -17.19
C TYR A 31 -5.74 1.63 -17.43
N ARG A 32 -6.95 1.65 -18.00
CA ARG A 32 -7.66 0.44 -18.43
C ARG A 32 -6.85 -0.33 -19.46
N LYS A 33 -6.40 0.33 -20.53
CA LYS A 33 -5.58 -0.29 -21.57
C LYS A 33 -4.26 -0.82 -21.01
N ALA A 34 -3.61 -0.08 -20.11
CA ALA A 34 -2.40 -0.55 -19.45
C ALA A 34 -2.66 -1.85 -18.66
N GLY A 35 -3.77 -1.92 -17.92
CA GLY A 35 -4.19 -3.13 -17.22
C GLY A 35 -4.46 -4.30 -18.16
N GLU A 36 -5.19 -4.07 -19.26
CA GLU A 36 -5.49 -5.08 -20.29
C GLU A 36 -4.23 -5.61 -20.98
N LEU A 37 -3.18 -4.78 -21.09
CA LEU A 37 -1.86 -5.17 -21.59
C LEU A 37 -1.00 -5.86 -20.51
N GLY A 38 -1.55 -6.16 -19.35
CA GLY A 38 -0.88 -6.89 -18.27
C GLY A 38 -0.17 -6.01 -17.24
N CYS A 39 -0.29 -4.69 -17.30
CA CYS A 39 0.32 -3.81 -16.31
C CYS A 39 -0.52 -3.74 -15.02
N ALA A 40 -0.05 -4.42 -13.97
CA ALA A 40 -0.71 -4.45 -12.66
C ALA A 40 -0.88 -3.04 -12.04
N ALA A 41 0.06 -2.12 -12.32
CA ALA A 41 -0.03 -0.72 -11.90
C ALA A 41 -1.13 0.06 -12.64
N GLY A 42 -1.44 -0.32 -13.88
CA GLY A 42 -2.56 0.25 -14.63
C GLY A 42 -3.89 0.02 -13.91
N TYR A 43 -4.17 -1.22 -13.52
CA TYR A 43 -5.36 -1.53 -12.73
C TYR A 43 -5.36 -0.89 -11.33
N ALA A 44 -4.20 -0.79 -10.67
CA ALA A 44 -4.10 -0.08 -9.38
C ALA A 44 -4.46 1.41 -9.52
N ASN A 45 -3.93 2.08 -10.55
CA ASN A 45 -4.24 3.49 -10.79
C ASN A 45 -5.69 3.70 -11.22
N LEU A 46 -6.25 2.78 -12.01
CA LEU A 46 -7.67 2.82 -12.37
C LEU A 46 -8.57 2.69 -11.14
N GLY A 47 -8.23 1.80 -10.20
CA GLY A 47 -8.90 1.70 -8.91
C GLY A 47 -8.90 3.01 -8.14
N LYS A 48 -7.74 3.69 -8.06
CA LYS A 48 -7.62 5.02 -7.42
C LYS A 48 -8.51 6.06 -8.09
N VAL A 49 -8.58 6.07 -9.41
CA VAL A 49 -9.46 7.01 -10.11
C VAL A 49 -10.93 6.79 -9.72
N TYR A 50 -11.39 5.54 -9.63
CA TYR A 50 -12.77 5.28 -9.21
C TYR A 50 -13.05 5.65 -7.74
N GLU A 51 -12.06 5.46 -6.87
CA GLU A 51 -12.11 5.82 -5.45
C GLU A 51 -12.21 7.34 -5.24
N PHE A 52 -11.35 8.13 -5.88
CA PHE A 52 -11.28 9.57 -5.63
C PHE A 52 -12.24 10.39 -6.50
N GLU A 53 -12.35 10.09 -7.80
CA GLU A 53 -13.14 10.91 -8.73
C GLU A 53 -14.62 10.58 -8.67
N THR A 54 -14.96 9.28 -8.78
CA THR A 54 -16.36 8.85 -8.87
C THR A 54 -16.93 8.38 -7.53
N LYS A 55 -16.08 8.19 -6.51
CA LYS A 55 -16.42 7.58 -5.22
C LYS A 55 -17.15 6.24 -5.35
N ASP A 56 -16.88 5.52 -6.44
CA ASP A 56 -17.47 4.22 -6.73
C ASP A 56 -16.56 3.13 -6.15
N MET A 57 -16.74 2.85 -4.87
CA MET A 57 -15.92 1.88 -4.13
C MET A 57 -16.05 0.45 -4.68
N ASN A 58 -17.18 0.11 -5.30
CA ASN A 58 -17.38 -1.20 -5.92
C ASN A 58 -16.48 -1.35 -7.15
N LYS A 59 -16.45 -0.34 -8.03
CA LYS A 59 -15.53 -0.32 -9.17
C LYS A 59 -14.08 -0.23 -8.73
N ALA A 60 -13.76 0.60 -7.73
CA ALA A 60 -12.42 0.67 -7.18
C ALA A 60 -11.94 -0.71 -6.70
N LYS A 61 -12.75 -1.40 -5.88
CA LYS A 61 -12.46 -2.75 -5.41
C LYS A 61 -12.27 -3.76 -6.55
N HIS A 62 -13.10 -3.68 -7.60
CA HIS A 62 -12.97 -4.54 -8.77
C HIS A 62 -11.61 -4.38 -9.45
N TYR A 63 -11.21 -3.15 -9.76
CA TYR A 63 -9.93 -2.90 -10.42
C TYR A 63 -8.72 -3.16 -9.51
N TYR A 64 -8.81 -2.87 -8.21
CA TYR A 64 -7.78 -3.29 -7.27
C TYR A 64 -7.66 -4.81 -7.18
N SER A 65 -8.77 -5.56 -7.29
CA SER A 65 -8.74 -7.03 -7.32
C SER A 65 -8.01 -7.54 -8.55
N LEU A 66 -8.27 -6.96 -9.72
CA LEU A 66 -7.52 -7.28 -10.95
C LEU A 66 -6.03 -6.98 -10.79
N GLY A 67 -5.67 -5.79 -10.28
CA GLY A 67 -4.27 -5.43 -10.01
C GLY A 67 -3.61 -6.38 -9.00
N THR A 68 -4.36 -6.84 -8.00
CA THR A 68 -3.90 -7.78 -6.97
C THR A 68 -3.64 -9.18 -7.53
N MET A 69 -4.48 -9.66 -8.47
CA MET A 69 -4.27 -10.92 -9.20
C MET A 69 -3.03 -10.85 -10.09
N MET A 70 -2.74 -9.67 -10.63
CA MET A 70 -1.56 -9.39 -11.44
C MET A 70 -0.28 -9.12 -10.60
N GLY A 71 -0.34 -9.26 -9.28
CA GLY A 71 0.81 -9.13 -8.39
C GLY A 71 1.13 -7.71 -7.92
N SER A 72 0.26 -6.72 -8.15
CA SER A 72 0.47 -5.37 -7.61
C SER A 72 0.34 -5.35 -6.09
N VAL A 73 1.45 -5.03 -5.42
CA VAL A 73 1.51 -4.86 -3.96
C VAL A 73 0.65 -3.68 -3.51
N HIS A 74 0.68 -2.58 -4.26
CA HIS A 74 -0.12 -1.39 -3.96
C HIS A 74 -1.62 -1.64 -4.09
N ALA A 75 -2.04 -2.38 -5.14
CA ALA A 75 -3.43 -2.77 -5.27
C ALA A 75 -3.89 -3.64 -4.09
N ARG A 76 -3.01 -4.54 -3.61
CA ARG A 76 -3.30 -5.39 -2.47
C ARG A 76 -3.43 -4.61 -1.16
N GLY A 77 -2.58 -3.61 -0.94
CA GLY A 77 -2.69 -2.68 0.19
C GLY A 77 -4.03 -1.94 0.19
N ASN A 78 -4.45 -1.43 -0.98
CA ASN A 78 -5.72 -0.71 -1.11
C ASN A 78 -6.94 -1.60 -0.89
N ILE A 79 -6.90 -2.90 -1.27
CA ILE A 79 -7.94 -3.85 -0.86
C ILE A 79 -7.97 -4.00 0.66
N GLY A 80 -6.82 -4.06 1.31
CA GLY A 80 -6.72 -4.06 2.78
C GLY A 80 -7.48 -2.89 3.39
N THR A 81 -7.27 -1.68 2.87
CA THR A 81 -7.95 -0.47 3.34
C THR A 81 -9.45 -0.49 3.06
N ILE A 82 -9.88 -1.02 1.91
CA ILE A 82 -11.31 -1.18 1.60
C ILE A 82 -11.97 -2.19 2.54
N GLU A 83 -11.30 -3.30 2.87
CA GLU A 83 -11.82 -4.30 3.81
C GLU A 83 -11.86 -3.76 5.25
N GLU A 84 -10.85 -2.99 5.67
CA GLU A 84 -10.82 -2.30 6.98
C GLU A 84 -11.97 -1.31 7.09
N ALA A 85 -12.20 -0.48 6.06
CA ALA A 85 -13.33 0.45 6.02
C ALA A 85 -14.70 -0.25 6.00
N ALA A 86 -14.76 -1.50 5.56
CA ALA A 86 -15.96 -2.33 5.59
C ALA A 86 -16.16 -3.08 6.93
N GLY A 87 -15.25 -2.92 7.90
CA GLY A 87 -15.26 -3.62 9.18
C GLY A 87 -14.80 -5.08 9.11
N ASN A 88 -14.15 -5.48 8.01
CA ASN A 88 -13.65 -6.83 7.80
C ASN A 88 -12.17 -6.95 8.22
N ASP A 89 -11.85 -6.60 9.46
CA ASP A 89 -10.46 -6.43 9.95
C ASP A 89 -9.59 -7.66 9.71
N GLN A 90 -10.09 -8.87 10.01
CA GLN A 90 -9.33 -10.10 9.75
C GLN A 90 -8.94 -10.29 8.28
N ARG A 91 -9.78 -9.83 7.34
CA ARG A 91 -9.47 -9.89 5.91
C ARG A 91 -8.49 -8.79 5.53
N ALA A 92 -8.68 -7.58 6.05
CA ALA A 92 -7.78 -6.46 5.85
C ALA A 92 -6.34 -6.81 6.25
N PHE A 93 -6.15 -7.36 7.46
CA PHE A 93 -4.83 -7.74 7.96
C PHE A 93 -4.17 -8.87 7.15
N LYS A 94 -4.94 -9.80 6.59
CA LYS A 94 -4.39 -10.78 5.62
C LYS A 94 -3.83 -10.10 4.38
N HIS A 95 -4.54 -9.10 3.84
CA HIS A 95 -4.04 -8.33 2.70
C HIS A 95 -2.77 -7.53 3.07
N TYR A 96 -2.77 -6.86 4.23
CA TYR A 96 -1.62 -6.11 4.72
C TYR A 96 -0.40 -7.01 5.01
N LEU A 97 -0.58 -8.19 5.60
CA LEU A 97 0.50 -9.15 5.86
C LEU A 97 1.18 -9.60 4.57
N ILE A 98 0.41 -9.82 3.49
CA ILE A 98 0.99 -10.23 2.21
C ILE A 98 1.70 -9.06 1.53
N ALA A 99 1.12 -7.86 1.60
CA ALA A 99 1.73 -6.66 1.02
C ALA A 99 3.02 -6.26 1.76
N ALA A 100 3.04 -6.33 3.09
CA ALA A 100 4.21 -6.04 3.93
C ALA A 100 5.40 -6.97 3.62
N LYS A 101 5.14 -8.25 3.33
CA LYS A 101 6.19 -9.20 2.89
C LYS A 101 6.88 -8.77 1.59
N SER A 102 6.18 -8.00 0.76
CA SER A 102 6.66 -7.52 -0.54
C SER A 102 7.35 -6.15 -0.44
N ALA A 103 7.94 -5.83 0.72
CA ALA A 103 8.64 -4.57 1.03
C ALA A 103 7.78 -3.29 1.02
N ASP A 104 6.46 -3.41 1.20
CA ASP A 104 5.58 -2.24 1.36
C ASP A 104 5.58 -1.74 2.81
N LYS A 105 6.17 -0.56 3.02
CA LYS A 105 6.29 0.05 4.36
C LYS A 105 4.94 0.43 4.96
N LEU A 106 4.02 0.97 4.15
CA LEU A 106 2.70 1.40 4.63
C LEU A 106 1.92 0.21 5.19
N CYS A 107 1.98 -0.93 4.48
CA CYS A 107 1.35 -2.15 4.93
C CYS A 107 2.02 -2.73 6.18
N LEU A 108 3.34 -2.59 6.32
CA LEU A 108 4.05 -3.00 7.54
C LEU A 108 3.64 -2.15 8.76
N ASP A 109 3.49 -0.84 8.58
CA ASP A 109 3.03 0.06 9.64
C ASP A 109 1.62 -0.35 10.10
N LYS A 110 0.73 -0.67 9.16
CA LYS A 110 -0.60 -1.24 9.46
C LYS A 110 -0.53 -2.56 10.22
N VAL A 111 0.30 -3.52 9.78
CA VAL A 111 0.50 -4.78 10.50
C VAL A 111 1.04 -4.55 11.92
N THR A 112 1.88 -3.54 12.11
CA THR A 112 2.42 -3.17 13.44
C THR A 112 1.34 -2.60 14.35
N GLU A 113 0.44 -1.78 13.82
CA GLU A 113 -0.75 -1.29 14.52
C GLU A 113 -1.67 -2.45 14.91
N GLY A 114 -2.02 -3.33 13.96
CA GLY A 114 -2.84 -4.50 14.22
C GLY A 114 -2.26 -5.49 15.24
N TYR A 115 -0.93 -5.58 15.36
CA TYR A 115 -0.29 -6.36 16.42
C TYR A 115 -0.52 -5.75 17.81
N LYS A 116 -0.46 -4.43 17.94
CA LYS A 116 -0.74 -3.73 19.21
C LYS A 116 -2.20 -3.90 19.64
N ASP A 117 -3.10 -3.92 18.66
CA ASP A 117 -4.53 -4.06 18.89
C ASP A 117 -4.98 -5.52 19.05
N GLY A 118 -4.05 -6.49 18.94
CA GLY A 118 -4.33 -7.91 19.09
C GLY A 118 -5.02 -8.57 17.89
N LEU A 119 -5.11 -7.86 16.75
CA LEU A 119 -5.70 -8.33 15.50
C LEU A 119 -4.73 -9.17 14.66
N VAL A 120 -3.43 -9.04 14.93
CA VAL A 120 -2.35 -9.80 14.29
C VAL A 120 -1.59 -10.57 15.37
N THR A 121 -1.30 -11.84 15.12
CA THR A 121 -0.53 -12.66 16.06
C THR A 121 0.95 -12.28 16.08
N LYS A 122 1.63 -12.58 17.18
CA LYS A 122 3.08 -12.36 17.31
C LYS A 122 3.88 -13.03 16.19
N ASP A 123 3.48 -14.24 15.80
CA ASP A 123 4.16 -15.01 14.77
C ASP A 123 3.95 -14.40 13.38
N GLU A 124 2.74 -13.96 13.06
CA GLU A 124 2.45 -13.27 11.79
C GLU A 124 3.22 -11.95 11.66
N TYR A 125 3.26 -11.16 12.75
CA TYR A 125 4.05 -9.93 12.80
C TYR A 125 5.55 -10.22 12.62
N ALA A 126 6.10 -11.16 13.39
CA ALA A 126 7.52 -11.50 13.32
C ALA A 126 7.91 -12.00 11.92
N TYR A 127 7.05 -12.81 11.30
CA TYR A 127 7.27 -13.31 9.94
C TYR A 127 7.21 -12.19 8.90
N ALA A 128 6.21 -11.30 8.96
CA ALA A 128 6.10 -10.15 8.05
C ALA A 128 7.32 -9.23 8.16
N PHE A 129 7.76 -8.92 9.38
CA PHE A 129 8.91 -8.06 9.64
C PHE A 129 10.23 -8.65 9.13
N ARG A 130 10.49 -9.95 9.40
CA ARG A 130 11.68 -10.65 8.90
C ARG A 130 11.72 -10.68 7.37
N THR A 131 10.58 -10.95 6.73
CA THR A 131 10.49 -11.00 5.26
C THR A 131 10.70 -9.62 4.66
N TYR A 132 10.13 -8.57 5.26
CA TYR A 132 10.37 -7.19 4.86
C TYR A 132 11.86 -6.82 4.93
N GLN A 133 12.54 -7.16 6.04
CA GLN A 133 13.98 -6.93 6.19
C GLN A 133 14.80 -7.66 5.13
N LYS A 134 14.52 -8.94 4.90
CA LYS A 134 15.19 -9.72 3.84
C LYS A 134 15.00 -9.09 2.46
N SER A 135 13.77 -8.69 2.11
CA SER A 135 13.47 -8.04 0.82
C SER A 135 14.24 -6.72 0.64
N LEU A 136 14.45 -5.95 1.72
CA LEU A 136 15.28 -4.73 1.67
C LEU A 136 16.76 -5.05 1.47
N ASP A 137 17.27 -6.08 2.15
CA ASP A 137 18.67 -6.49 2.03
C ASP A 137 18.98 -7.07 0.64
N ASP A 138 18.08 -7.89 0.07
CA ASP A 138 18.20 -8.41 -1.30
C ASP A 138 18.16 -7.26 -2.34
N THR A 139 17.30 -6.27 -2.13
CA THR A 139 17.23 -5.06 -2.97
C THR A 139 18.52 -4.23 -2.86
N LYS A 140 19.12 -4.18 -1.67
CA LYS A 140 20.40 -3.49 -1.40
C LYS A 140 21.62 -4.25 -1.95
N ILE A 141 21.55 -5.58 -2.05
CA ILE A 141 22.57 -6.42 -2.72
C ILE A 141 22.51 -6.23 -4.25
N SER A 142 21.31 -6.07 -4.82
CA SER A 142 21.11 -5.72 -6.23
C SER A 142 21.53 -4.28 -6.56
N GLY A 143 21.35 -3.34 -5.63
CA GLY A 143 21.71 -1.93 -5.77
C GLY A 143 22.78 -1.46 -4.79
N ARG A 144 24.07 -1.67 -5.10
CA ARG A 144 25.17 -0.98 -4.40
C ARG A 144 25.03 0.53 -4.60
N GLY A 145 24.61 1.26 -3.55
CA GLY A 145 24.50 2.71 -3.60
C GLY A 145 24.25 3.42 -2.26
N GLN A 146 23.09 3.26 -1.61
CA GLN A 146 22.66 4.24 -0.58
C GLN A 146 21.78 3.69 0.56
N ALA A 147 22.22 2.66 1.30
CA ALA A 147 21.39 2.16 2.43
C ALA A 147 22.17 1.73 3.68
N ALA A 148 23.38 2.26 3.90
CA ALA A 148 24.09 2.08 5.16
C ALA A 148 23.49 2.92 6.31
N ALA A 149 22.70 3.96 6.00
CA ALA A 149 22.26 4.94 7.00
C ALA A 149 21.05 4.50 7.86
N TYR A 150 20.16 3.61 7.40
CA TYR A 150 18.92 3.31 8.12
C TYR A 150 19.05 2.17 9.16
N HIS A 151 19.96 1.23 8.92
CA HIS A 151 20.19 0.08 9.81
C HIS A 151 20.73 0.51 11.20
N ILE A 152 21.46 1.63 11.26
CA ILE A 152 21.99 2.18 12.51
C ILE A 152 20.87 2.84 13.33
N THR A 153 19.92 3.51 12.68
CA THR A 153 18.89 4.31 13.36
C THR A 153 17.83 3.47 14.07
N VAL A 154 17.47 2.30 13.54
CA VAL A 154 16.50 1.39 14.19
C VAL A 154 17.17 0.64 15.35
N ARG A 155 18.44 0.24 15.19
CA ARG A 155 19.20 -0.46 16.24
C ARG A 155 19.43 0.39 17.50
N LEU A 156 19.49 1.72 17.36
CA LEU A 156 19.67 2.63 18.48
C LEU A 156 18.36 3.05 19.19
N ARG A 157 17.18 2.69 18.67
CA ARG A 157 15.88 3.19 19.19
C ARG A 157 15.01 2.17 19.95
N MET A 158 15.47 0.93 20.15
CA MET A 158 14.79 -0.05 21.03
C MET A 158 15.73 -0.62 22.10
N PRO A 159 15.85 0.01 23.29
CA PRO A 159 16.72 -0.49 24.34
C PRO A 159 16.12 -1.62 25.22
N PHE A 160 15.01 -2.27 24.87
CA PHE A 160 14.27 -3.08 25.86
C PHE A 160 14.02 -4.57 25.53
N LEU A 161 14.45 -5.11 24.40
CA LEU A 161 14.15 -6.52 24.05
C LEU A 161 15.40 -7.39 23.86
N GLU A 162 16.48 -7.12 24.59
CA GLU A 162 17.75 -7.81 24.38
C GLU A 162 18.06 -8.96 25.34
N LYS A 163 17.30 -9.19 26.42
CA LYS A 163 17.78 -10.17 27.43
C LYS A 163 17.32 -11.62 27.26
N ASP A 164 16.08 -11.93 26.85
CA ASP A 164 15.63 -13.33 26.93
C ASP A 164 15.08 -13.95 25.63
N GLY A 165 15.07 -13.23 24.50
CA GLY A 165 14.41 -13.70 23.27
C GLY A 165 15.28 -14.01 22.05
N LEU A 166 16.54 -13.54 22.02
CA LEU A 166 17.37 -13.55 20.81
C LEU A 166 18.52 -14.56 20.82
N GLN A 167 18.88 -15.13 21.97
CA GLN A 167 19.91 -16.18 22.00
C GLN A 167 19.46 -17.49 21.32
N ASN A 168 18.16 -17.76 21.24
CA ASN A 168 17.68 -19.06 20.75
C ASN A 168 17.38 -19.09 19.24
N VAL A 169 17.25 -17.94 18.58
CA VAL A 169 16.90 -17.90 17.14
C VAL A 169 18.14 -18.01 16.25
N ASN A 170 19.31 -17.61 16.74
CA ASN A 170 20.58 -17.68 15.99
C ASN A 170 21.30 -19.05 16.12
N GLN A 171 20.83 -19.97 16.97
CA GLN A 171 21.39 -21.33 17.05
C GLN A 171 20.61 -22.37 16.23
N MET A 172 19.37 -22.11 15.84
CA MET A 172 18.57 -23.05 15.01
C MET A 172 18.85 -22.97 13.50
N ALA A 173 19.64 -22.00 13.03
CA ALA A 173 19.89 -21.79 11.60
C ALA A 173 21.28 -22.27 11.12
N LEU A 174 22.04 -23.01 11.94
CA LEU A 174 23.37 -23.53 11.59
C LEU A 174 23.52 -25.04 11.73
N HIS A 175 22.43 -25.77 11.91
CA HIS A 175 22.42 -27.23 11.82
C HIS A 175 21.17 -27.69 11.09
N GLU A 176 21.28 -27.75 9.76
CA GLU A 176 20.68 -28.77 8.87
C GLU A 176 21.24 -28.59 7.45
#